data_AF-A0A6B3GKN2-F1
#
_entry.id   AF-A0A6B3GKN2-F1
#
_cell.length_a   1.000
_cell.length_b   1.000
_cell.length_c   1.000
_cell.angle_alpha   90.00
_cell.angle_beta   90.00
_cell.angle_gamma   90.00
#
_symmetry.space_group_name_H-M   'P 1'
#
loop_
_entity.id
_entity.type
_entity.pdbx_description
1 polymer ?
#
loop_
_entity_poly.entity_id
_entity_poly.type
_entity_poly.pdbx_seq_one_letter_code
_entity_poly.pdbx_strand_id
1 'polypeptide(L)'
;GSNTLGVELATGWYAGNVGMFGPHQYGENPAFLGQLEVTYRDGTTERVLSGTEWRAATGPITLADLLTGENYDARLETDGWLRSGFDDSAWGKAVPAEEEVTGELVAEPDGPCRVIQELKAKKITEPRPGVFVFDLGQNMVGTARLRVTGRAGTTVRLRHAEVLNPDGTVYTTNLRTAAATDHYTL
;
A
#
# COMPACT_ATOMS: atom_id res chain seq x y z
N GLY A 1 22.12 13.94 -15.97
CA GLY A 1 22.70 13.58 -14.66
C GLY A 1 22.24 12.19 -14.28
N SER A 2 22.70 11.65 -13.16
CA SER A 2 22.16 10.38 -12.64
C SER A 2 20.73 10.60 -12.11
N ASN A 3 19.82 9.70 -12.45
CA ASN A 3 18.44 9.70 -12.00
C ASN A 3 18.05 8.29 -11.55
N THR A 4 17.07 8.20 -10.67
CA THR A 4 16.48 6.93 -10.21
C THR A 4 14.98 7.01 -10.38
N LEU A 5 14.38 5.94 -10.91
CA LEU A 5 12.94 5.72 -10.92
C LEU A 5 12.67 4.47 -10.09
N GLY A 6 11.72 4.55 -9.17
CA GLY A 6 11.33 3.45 -8.30
C GLY A 6 9.82 3.41 -8.13
N VAL A 7 9.30 2.21 -7.92
CA VAL A 7 7.85 1.94 -7.79
C VAL A 7 7.66 0.90 -6.70
N GLU A 8 6.66 1.11 -5.85
CA GLU A 8 6.11 0.08 -4.97
C GLU A 8 4.90 -0.53 -5.67
N LEU A 9 4.81 -1.86 -5.67
CA LEU A 9 3.79 -2.59 -6.41
C LEU A 9 3.05 -3.53 -5.45
N ALA A 10 1.72 -3.42 -5.42
CA ALA A 10 0.84 -4.24 -4.59
C ALA A 10 -0.19 -4.97 -5.46
N THR A 11 -0.88 -5.95 -4.86
CA THR A 11 -1.81 -6.85 -5.55
C THR A 11 -3.09 -6.15 -6.02
N GLY A 12 -3.60 -5.17 -5.25
CA GLY A 12 -4.80 -4.40 -5.57
C GLY A 12 -6.01 -5.29 -5.88
N TRP A 13 -6.91 -4.83 -6.77
CA TRP A 13 -8.00 -5.67 -7.28
C TRP A 13 -7.53 -6.76 -8.25
N TYR A 14 -6.34 -6.61 -8.86
CA TYR A 14 -5.84 -7.52 -9.88
C TYR A 14 -5.59 -8.94 -9.31
N ALA A 15 -4.81 -9.00 -8.23
CA ALA A 15 -4.43 -10.25 -7.56
C ALA A 15 -4.91 -10.33 -6.11
N GLY A 16 -5.31 -9.22 -5.48
CA GLY A 16 -5.79 -9.22 -4.09
C GLY A 16 -7.25 -9.68 -3.96
N ASN A 17 -7.74 -9.73 -2.73
CA ASN A 17 -9.11 -10.15 -2.46
C ASN A 17 -10.14 -9.18 -3.05
N VAL A 18 -11.12 -9.71 -3.78
CA VAL A 18 -12.23 -8.93 -4.34
C VAL A 18 -13.57 -9.41 -3.76
N GLY A 19 -14.25 -8.52 -3.05
CA GLY A 19 -15.56 -8.80 -2.46
C GLY A 19 -15.57 -10.07 -1.59
N MET A 20 -16.41 -11.04 -1.95
CA MET A 20 -16.48 -12.35 -1.29
C MET A 20 -15.84 -13.49 -2.10
N PHE A 21 -15.10 -13.15 -3.16
CA PHE A 21 -14.67 -14.09 -4.19
C PHE A 21 -13.23 -14.58 -4.00
N GLY A 22 -12.48 -13.98 -3.07
CA GLY A 22 -11.08 -14.31 -2.82
C GLY A 22 -10.11 -13.59 -3.75
N PRO A 23 -8.83 -13.98 -3.74
CA PRO A 23 -7.77 -13.35 -4.53
C PRO A 23 -7.75 -13.86 -5.99
N HIS A 24 -6.78 -13.38 -6.76
CA HIS A 24 -6.43 -13.84 -8.12
C HIS A 24 -7.60 -13.86 -9.12
N GLN A 25 -8.43 -12.82 -9.09
CA GLN A 25 -9.56 -12.72 -10.02
C GLN A 25 -9.13 -12.45 -11.46
N TYR A 26 -7.99 -11.77 -11.63
CA TYR A 26 -7.45 -11.39 -12.93
C TYR A 26 -6.07 -11.97 -13.20
N GLY A 27 -5.33 -12.30 -12.14
CA GLY A 27 -3.98 -12.83 -12.23
C GLY A 27 -3.36 -13.18 -10.89
N GLU A 28 -2.29 -13.96 -10.92
CA GLU A 28 -1.59 -14.46 -9.73
C GLU A 28 -0.65 -13.39 -9.13
N ASN A 29 0.01 -12.58 -9.97
CA ASN A 29 1.00 -11.60 -9.53
C ASN A 29 0.74 -10.22 -10.14
N PRO A 30 0.91 -9.11 -9.40
CA PRO A 30 0.84 -7.78 -9.98
C PRO A 30 2.02 -7.53 -10.93
N ALA A 31 1.80 -6.70 -11.95
CA ALA A 31 2.83 -6.29 -12.90
C ALA A 31 2.88 -4.77 -13.03
N PHE A 32 4.03 -4.24 -13.43
CA PHE A 32 4.24 -2.81 -13.67
C PHE A 32 4.59 -2.54 -15.13
N LEU A 33 3.91 -1.56 -15.72
CA LEU A 33 4.21 -0.99 -17.03
C LEU A 33 4.49 0.50 -16.86
N GLY A 34 5.67 0.95 -17.24
CA GLY A 34 6.10 2.34 -17.09
C GLY A 34 6.92 2.83 -18.27
N GLN A 35 6.69 4.08 -18.65
CA GLN A 35 7.46 4.78 -19.68
C GLN A 35 7.65 6.23 -19.27
N LEU A 36 8.90 6.62 -19.03
CA LEU A 36 9.30 8.02 -18.87
C LEU A 36 9.86 8.51 -20.21
N GLU A 37 9.30 9.61 -20.72
CA GLU A 37 9.83 10.30 -21.90
C GLU A 37 10.42 11.65 -21.49
N VAL A 38 11.67 11.90 -21.89
CA VAL A 38 12.36 13.17 -21.64
C VAL A 38 12.69 13.81 -22.98
N THR A 39 12.02 14.92 -23.30
CA THR A 39 12.31 15.72 -24.49
C THR A 39 13.25 16.87 -24.13
N TYR A 40 14.42 16.89 -24.77
CA TYR A 40 15.46 17.88 -24.58
C TYR A 40 15.20 19.15 -25.39
N ARG A 41 15.93 20.22 -25.05
CA ARG A 41 15.77 21.53 -25.71
C ARG A 41 16.15 21.52 -27.19
N ASP A 42 16.98 20.57 -27.62
CA ASP A 42 17.36 20.37 -29.02
C ASP A 42 16.31 19.56 -29.81
N GLY A 43 15.23 19.12 -29.16
CA GLY A 43 14.15 18.35 -29.76
C GLY A 43 14.37 16.83 -29.75
N THR A 44 15.49 16.33 -29.23
CA THR A 44 15.69 14.88 -29.06
C THR A 44 14.87 14.35 -27.88
N THR A 45 14.52 13.06 -27.91
CA THR A 45 13.76 12.40 -26.84
C THR A 45 14.49 11.14 -26.36
N GLU A 46 14.62 11.01 -25.05
CA GLU A 46 15.05 9.78 -24.38
C GLU A 46 13.85 9.08 -23.74
N ARG A 47 13.85 7.75 -23.79
CA ARG A 47 12.80 6.90 -23.20
C ARG A 47 13.42 5.94 -22.20
N VAL A 48 12.85 5.91 -21.00
CA VAL A 48 13.17 4.91 -19.97
C VAL A 48 11.93 4.05 -19.77
N LEU A 49 12.04 2.76 -20.09
CA LEU A 49 10.94 1.81 -20.05
C LEU A 49 11.09 0.88 -18.83
N SER A 50 9.96 0.42 -18.29
CA SER A 50 9.93 -0.77 -17.45
C SER A 50 10.45 -1.97 -18.24
N GLY A 51 11.28 -2.82 -17.62
CA GLY A 51 11.85 -4.00 -18.29
C GLY A 51 12.72 -4.83 -17.36
N THR A 52 13.38 -5.86 -17.90
CA THR A 52 14.16 -6.84 -17.13
C THR A 52 15.50 -6.32 -16.57
N GLU A 53 15.87 -5.10 -16.93
CA GLU A 53 17.03 -4.40 -16.34
C GLU A 53 16.69 -3.76 -14.98
N TRP A 54 15.40 -3.72 -14.61
CA TRP A 54 14.98 -3.28 -13.29
C TRP A 54 15.36 -4.30 -12.22
N ARG A 55 15.54 -3.80 -11.01
CA ARG A 55 15.81 -4.60 -9.81
C ARG A 55 14.67 -4.46 -8.82
N ALA A 56 14.46 -5.50 -8.02
CA ALA A 56 13.37 -5.58 -7.04
C ALA A 56 13.85 -6.15 -5.70
N ALA A 57 13.27 -5.64 -4.63
CA ALA A 57 13.35 -6.16 -3.27
C ALA A 57 11.95 -6.08 -2.64
N THR A 58 11.73 -6.81 -1.55
CA THR A 58 10.41 -6.85 -0.88
C THR A 58 10.07 -5.54 -0.18
N GLY A 59 11.07 -4.89 0.42
CA GLY A 59 10.86 -3.67 1.21
C GLY A 59 10.07 -3.92 2.51
N PRO A 60 9.52 -2.86 3.10
CA PRO A 60 8.84 -2.90 4.41
C PRO A 60 7.39 -3.36 4.37
N ILE A 61 6.72 -3.34 3.21
CA ILE A 61 5.33 -3.79 3.06
C ILE A 61 5.34 -5.30 2.85
N THR A 62 4.98 -6.05 3.91
CA THR A 62 4.99 -7.53 3.91
C THR A 62 3.65 -8.14 3.53
N LEU A 63 2.58 -7.34 3.56
CA LEU A 63 1.24 -7.68 3.06
C LEU A 63 0.54 -6.37 2.70
N ALA A 64 -0.14 -6.32 1.57
CA ALA A 64 -1.04 -5.23 1.19
C ALA A 64 -2.25 -5.81 0.46
N ASP A 65 -3.44 -5.66 1.04
CA ASP A 65 -4.69 -6.17 0.49
C ASP A 65 -5.86 -5.26 0.86
N LEU A 66 -6.73 -4.98 -0.11
CA LEU A 66 -7.81 -4.00 0.05
C LEU A 66 -8.85 -4.37 1.11
N LEU A 67 -9.03 -5.65 1.42
CA LEU A 67 -10.03 -6.13 2.39
C LEU A 67 -9.39 -6.56 3.71
N THR A 68 -8.18 -7.08 3.67
CA THR A 68 -7.45 -7.61 4.83
C THR A 68 -6.76 -6.47 5.59
N GLY A 69 -6.14 -5.53 4.88
CA GLY A 69 -5.33 -4.44 5.43
C GLY A 69 -3.88 -4.49 4.94
N GLU A 70 -2.99 -3.83 5.66
CA GLU A 70 -1.55 -3.75 5.36
C GLU A 70 -0.68 -4.17 6.55
N ASN A 71 0.38 -4.95 6.29
CA ASN A 71 1.44 -5.20 7.27
C ASN A 71 2.72 -4.50 6.84
N TYR A 72 3.17 -3.57 7.66
CA TYR A 72 4.39 -2.80 7.46
C TYR A 72 5.40 -3.10 8.57
N ASP A 73 6.64 -3.42 8.21
CA ASP A 73 7.76 -3.61 9.13
C ASP A 73 8.87 -2.60 8.83
N ALA A 74 8.96 -1.55 9.66
CA ALA A 74 9.89 -0.46 9.48
C ALA A 74 11.36 -0.91 9.56
N ARG A 75 11.64 -2.07 10.16
CA ARG A 75 12.99 -2.65 10.23
C ARG A 75 13.50 -3.15 8.88
N LEU A 76 12.60 -3.30 7.90
CA LEU A 76 12.89 -3.72 6.54
C LEU A 76 12.93 -2.53 5.55
N GLU A 77 12.80 -1.29 6.05
CA GLU A 77 13.00 -0.10 5.24
C GLU A 77 14.41 -0.10 4.62
N THR A 78 14.47 0.28 3.35
CA THR A 78 15.73 0.33 2.60
C THR A 78 16.10 1.79 2.33
N ASP A 79 16.76 2.41 3.29
CA ASP A 79 17.08 3.84 3.25
C ASP A 79 17.79 4.26 1.96
N GLY A 80 17.22 5.24 1.28
CA GLY A 80 17.83 5.85 0.10
C GLY A 80 17.63 5.08 -1.21
N TRP A 81 16.82 4.03 -1.25
CA TRP A 81 16.56 3.27 -2.49
C TRP A 81 16.06 4.11 -3.68
N LEU A 82 15.37 5.23 -3.40
CA LEU A 82 14.93 6.20 -4.41
C LEU A 82 15.99 7.25 -4.81
N ARG A 83 17.23 7.13 -4.32
CA ARG A 83 18.33 8.07 -4.61
C ARG A 83 19.28 7.45 -5.62
N SER A 84 19.84 8.28 -6.50
CA SER A 84 20.89 7.84 -7.42
C SER A 84 22.16 7.47 -6.66
N GLY A 85 22.80 6.39 -7.10
CA GLY A 85 23.99 5.83 -6.44
C GLY A 85 23.69 4.88 -5.27
N PHE A 86 22.41 4.52 -5.05
CA PHE A 86 22.06 3.43 -4.15
C PHE A 86 22.66 2.09 -4.63
N ASP A 87 23.15 1.27 -3.70
CA ASP A 87 23.68 -0.06 -4.00
C ASP A 87 22.55 -1.11 -3.98
N ASP A 88 22.01 -1.40 -5.15
CA ASP A 88 20.99 -2.43 -5.38
C ASP A 88 21.62 -3.77 -5.83
N SER A 89 22.92 -3.99 -5.64
CA SER A 89 23.59 -5.21 -6.11
C SER A 89 23.05 -6.51 -5.53
N ALA A 90 22.45 -6.45 -4.34
CA ALA A 90 21.80 -7.57 -3.67
C ALA A 90 20.33 -7.78 -4.07
N TRP A 91 19.74 -6.89 -4.86
CA TRP A 91 18.34 -6.99 -5.28
C TRP A 91 18.17 -8.03 -6.39
N GLY A 92 17.01 -8.65 -6.43
CA GLY A 92 16.63 -9.57 -7.51
C GLY A 92 16.44 -8.81 -8.81
N LYS A 93 16.60 -9.49 -9.95
CA LYS A 93 16.21 -8.92 -11.24
C LYS A 93 14.70 -8.98 -11.39
N ALA A 94 14.10 -7.94 -11.97
CA ALA A 94 12.74 -7.99 -12.43
C ALA A 94 12.57 -9.07 -13.51
N VAL A 95 11.44 -9.76 -13.47
CA VAL A 95 11.06 -10.78 -14.46
C VAL A 95 9.94 -10.22 -15.35
N PRO A 96 9.82 -10.67 -16.62
CA PRO A 96 8.66 -10.36 -17.43
C PRO A 96 7.37 -10.82 -16.73
N ALA A 97 6.29 -10.07 -16.89
CA ALA A 97 4.98 -10.53 -16.46
C ALA A 97 4.64 -11.84 -17.20
N GLU A 98 4.21 -12.86 -16.45
CA GLU A 98 3.89 -14.18 -17.01
C GLU A 98 2.55 -14.20 -17.74
N GLU A 99 1.63 -13.33 -17.32
CA GLU A 99 0.27 -13.26 -17.85
C GLU A 99 0.14 -12.15 -18.88
N GLU A 100 -0.50 -12.47 -20.01
CA GLU A 100 -0.84 -11.48 -21.02
C GLU A 100 -2.05 -10.67 -20.56
N VAL A 101 -1.83 -9.37 -20.28
CA VAL A 101 -2.92 -8.43 -20.02
C VAL A 101 -3.58 -8.09 -21.36
N THR A 102 -4.79 -8.60 -21.56
CA THR A 102 -5.56 -8.43 -22.81
C THR A 102 -6.40 -7.16 -22.87
N GLY A 103 -6.45 -6.39 -21.77
CA GLY A 103 -7.17 -5.12 -21.70
C GLY A 103 -6.49 -4.02 -22.52
N GLU A 104 -7.28 -3.17 -23.16
CA GLU A 104 -6.76 -1.98 -23.84
C GLU A 104 -6.21 -0.97 -22.84
N LEU A 105 -5.00 -0.47 -23.08
CA LEU A 105 -4.44 0.62 -22.29
C LEU A 105 -5.07 1.95 -22.74
N VAL A 106 -5.88 2.54 -21.86
CA VAL A 106 -6.58 3.81 -22.10
C VAL A 106 -6.17 4.85 -21.06
N ALA A 107 -6.32 6.13 -21.42
CA ALA A 107 -6.18 7.21 -20.44
C ALA A 107 -7.30 7.10 -19.40
N GLU A 108 -6.96 7.30 -18.12
CA GLU A 108 -7.91 7.24 -17.00
C GLU A 108 -9.07 8.23 -17.23
N PRO A 109 -10.32 7.77 -17.37
CA PRO A 109 -11.45 8.63 -17.71
C PRO A 109 -12.09 9.32 -16.49
N ASP A 110 -11.91 8.77 -15.29
CA ASP A 110 -12.45 9.29 -14.04
C ASP A 110 -11.42 10.08 -13.22
N GLY A 111 -11.86 10.67 -12.11
CA GLY A 111 -10.99 11.44 -11.23
C GLY A 111 -10.18 10.51 -10.33
N PRO A 112 -8.85 10.52 -10.37
CA PRO A 112 -8.04 9.58 -9.60
C PRO A 112 -8.29 9.73 -8.09
N CYS A 113 -8.24 8.62 -7.38
CA CYS A 113 -8.35 8.59 -5.92
C CYS A 113 -7.29 9.49 -5.26
N ARG A 114 -7.74 10.42 -4.42
CA ARG A 114 -6.87 11.36 -3.69
C ARG A 114 -7.34 11.52 -2.25
N VAL A 115 -6.41 11.81 -1.36
CA VAL A 115 -6.75 12.29 -0.01
C VAL A 115 -7.33 13.70 -0.14
N ILE A 116 -8.62 13.85 0.15
CA ILE A 116 -9.32 15.15 0.07
C ILE A 116 -9.48 15.84 1.42
N GLN A 117 -9.37 15.09 2.52
CA GLN A 117 -9.57 15.60 3.87
C GLN A 117 -8.88 14.72 4.91
N GLU A 118 -8.38 15.33 5.98
CA GLU A 118 -7.96 14.62 7.19
C GLU A 118 -8.98 14.80 8.31
N LEU A 119 -9.33 13.71 8.99
CA LEU A 119 -10.15 13.72 10.20
C LEU A 119 -9.28 13.41 11.40
N LYS A 120 -9.23 14.31 12.39
CA LYS A 120 -8.56 14.06 13.66
C LYS A 120 -9.51 13.28 14.59
N ALA A 121 -8.96 12.38 15.41
CA ALA A 121 -9.73 11.73 16.46
C ALA A 121 -10.33 12.78 17.41
N LYS A 122 -11.64 12.73 17.60
CA LYS A 122 -12.39 13.63 18.48
C LYS A 122 -12.46 13.10 19.91
N LYS A 123 -12.43 11.77 20.07
CA LYS A 123 -12.48 11.10 21.37
C LYS A 123 -11.60 9.87 21.36
N ILE A 124 -10.94 9.63 22.49
CA ILE A 124 -10.14 8.43 22.74
C ILE A 124 -10.68 7.78 24.01
N THR A 125 -10.95 6.48 23.96
CA THR A 125 -11.37 5.68 25.12
C THR A 125 -10.49 4.46 25.28
N GLU A 126 -10.49 3.86 26.46
CA GLU A 126 -9.82 2.60 26.77
C GLU A 126 -10.85 1.61 27.35
N PRO A 127 -11.71 1.00 26.50
CA PRO A 127 -12.75 0.09 26.97
C PRO A 127 -12.19 -1.19 27.62
N ARG A 128 -10.92 -1.53 27.36
CA ARG A 128 -10.19 -2.61 28.04
C ARG A 128 -8.73 -2.18 28.26
N PRO A 129 -8.05 -2.67 29.31
CA PRO A 129 -6.65 -2.33 29.56
C PRO A 129 -5.77 -2.57 28.32
N GLY A 130 -5.07 -1.52 27.87
CA GLY A 130 -4.19 -1.54 26.70
C GLY A 130 -4.91 -1.57 25.34
N VAL A 131 -6.24 -1.45 25.29
CA VAL A 131 -7.03 -1.42 24.05
C VAL A 131 -7.72 -0.06 23.94
N PHE A 132 -7.24 0.76 23.02
CA PHE A 132 -7.77 2.09 22.77
C PHE A 132 -8.71 2.12 21.58
N VAL A 133 -9.76 2.95 21.67
CA VAL A 133 -10.68 3.24 20.56
C VAL A 133 -10.63 4.73 20.25
N PHE A 134 -10.36 5.06 18.99
CA PHE A 134 -10.26 6.42 18.47
C PHE A 134 -11.50 6.71 17.63
N ASP A 135 -12.36 7.62 18.10
CA ASP A 135 -13.57 8.03 17.40
C ASP A 135 -13.30 9.31 16.58
N LEU A 136 -13.44 9.21 15.26
CA LEU A 136 -13.28 10.35 14.33
C LEU A 136 -14.52 11.26 14.30
N GLY A 137 -15.65 10.79 14.85
CA GLY A 137 -16.95 11.45 14.84
C GLY A 137 -17.59 11.56 13.46
N GLN A 138 -17.16 10.71 12.52
CA GLN A 138 -17.69 10.56 11.16
C GLN A 138 -17.31 9.16 10.65
N ASN A 139 -18.26 8.40 10.12
CA ASN A 139 -17.95 7.20 9.34
C ASN A 139 -17.36 7.63 7.99
N MET A 140 -16.18 7.12 7.61
CA MET A 140 -15.40 7.59 6.47
C MET A 140 -14.72 6.42 5.74
N VAL A 141 -14.27 6.66 4.50
CA VAL A 141 -13.51 5.69 3.68
C VAL A 141 -12.10 6.22 3.39
N GLY A 142 -11.09 5.38 3.57
CA GLY A 142 -9.67 5.74 3.52
C GLY A 142 -8.86 4.96 4.56
N THR A 143 -7.69 5.47 4.93
CA THR A 143 -6.77 4.84 5.89
C THR A 143 -6.34 5.82 6.99
N ALA A 144 -5.81 5.29 8.09
CA ALA A 144 -5.31 6.10 9.21
C ALA A 144 -3.84 6.47 9.02
N ARG A 145 -3.46 7.67 9.46
CA ARG A 145 -2.04 8.02 9.67
C ARG A 145 -1.67 7.79 11.13
N LEU A 146 -0.80 6.81 11.37
CA LEU A 146 -0.25 6.52 12.69
C LEU A 146 0.97 7.41 13.00
N ARG A 147 1.05 7.90 14.24
CA ARG A 147 2.28 8.42 14.83
C ARG A 147 2.53 7.68 16.12
N VAL A 148 3.67 7.00 16.23
CA VAL A 148 4.02 6.18 17.38
C VAL A 148 5.52 6.28 17.64
N THR A 149 5.90 6.16 18.90
CA THR A 149 7.30 6.04 19.33
C THR A 149 7.37 4.91 20.34
N GLY A 150 8.38 4.07 20.21
CA GLY A 150 8.51 2.86 21.01
C GLY A 150 9.82 2.15 20.69
N ARG A 151 9.96 0.93 21.20
CA ARG A 151 11.12 0.09 20.92
C ARG A 151 10.98 -0.54 19.53
N ALA A 152 12.09 -0.64 18.80
CA ALA A 152 12.13 -1.43 17.56
C ALA A 152 11.64 -2.87 17.82
N GLY A 153 10.89 -3.42 16.87
CA GLY A 153 10.20 -4.70 16.96
C GLY A 153 8.84 -4.64 17.67
N THR A 154 8.41 -3.48 18.17
CA THR A 154 7.07 -3.33 18.74
C THR A 154 6.05 -3.24 17.62
N THR A 155 5.01 -4.08 17.64
CA THR A 155 3.93 -4.02 16.63
C THR A 155 2.69 -3.34 17.17
N VAL A 156 2.22 -2.30 16.47
CA VAL A 156 0.92 -1.67 16.66
C VAL A 156 -0.09 -2.31 15.70
N ARG A 157 -1.24 -2.72 16.21
CA ARG A 157 -2.36 -3.23 15.40
C ARG A 157 -3.51 -2.23 15.38
N LEU A 158 -3.95 -1.85 14.19
CA LEU A 158 -5.04 -0.92 13.92
C LEU A 158 -6.21 -1.70 13.31
N ARG A 159 -7.35 -1.80 14.02
CA ARG A 159 -8.59 -2.37 13.45
C ARG A 159 -9.59 -1.27 13.17
N HIS A 160 -10.25 -1.33 12.03
CA HIS A 160 -11.27 -0.37 11.61
C HIS A 160 -12.67 -0.95 11.81
N ALA A 161 -13.62 -0.10 12.23
CA ALA A 161 -14.99 -0.50 12.48
C ALA A 161 -15.95 0.67 12.28
N GLU A 162 -17.17 0.39 11.83
CA GLU A 162 -18.19 1.41 11.59
C GLU A 162 -19.01 1.76 12.84
N VAL A 163 -19.13 0.82 13.77
CA VAL A 163 -19.95 0.96 14.99
C VAL A 163 -19.28 0.33 16.21
N LEU A 164 -19.79 0.67 17.39
CA LEU A 164 -19.32 0.15 18.67
C LEU A 164 -20.34 -0.84 19.27
N ASN A 165 -19.83 -1.79 20.04
CA ASN A 165 -20.62 -2.58 20.98
C ASN A 165 -21.10 -1.71 22.15
N PRO A 166 -22.11 -2.17 22.94
CA PRO A 166 -22.55 -1.46 24.14
C PRO A 166 -21.46 -1.24 25.20
N ASP A 167 -20.41 -2.08 25.24
CA ASP A 167 -19.27 -1.95 26.15
C ASP A 167 -18.20 -0.94 25.66
N GLY A 168 -18.43 -0.30 24.50
CA GLY A 168 -17.52 0.66 23.89
C GLY A 168 -16.38 0.05 23.08
N THR A 169 -16.30 -1.28 22.97
CA THR A 169 -15.37 -1.94 22.05
C THR A 169 -15.85 -1.85 20.60
N VAL A 170 -14.93 -1.97 19.64
CA VAL A 170 -15.28 -1.98 18.20
C VAL A 170 -16.09 -3.22 17.80
N TYR A 171 -17.12 -3.04 16.98
CA TYR A 171 -17.91 -4.13 16.39
C TYR A 171 -17.50 -4.33 14.93
N THR A 172 -17.02 -5.53 14.60
CA THR A 172 -16.51 -5.86 13.26
C THR A 172 -17.22 -7.05 12.61
N THR A 173 -18.24 -7.63 13.25
CA THR A 173 -18.92 -8.83 12.73
C THR A 173 -19.60 -8.56 11.38
N ASN A 174 -20.09 -7.34 11.14
CA ASN A 174 -20.69 -6.97 9.84
C ASN A 174 -19.66 -6.89 8.70
N LEU A 175 -18.37 -6.80 8.99
CA LEU A 175 -17.30 -6.79 7.97
C LEU A 175 -17.09 -8.19 7.35
N ARG A 176 -17.67 -9.22 7.96
CA ARG A 176 -17.60 -10.62 7.51
C ARG A 176 -16.15 -11.09 7.43
N THR A 177 -15.66 -11.37 6.22
CA THR A 177 -14.30 -11.88 5.97
C THR A 177 -13.26 -10.79 5.82
N ALA A 178 -13.66 -9.52 5.63
CA ALA A 178 -12.73 -8.41 5.56
C ALA A 178 -12.17 -8.11 6.96
N ALA A 179 -10.88 -8.34 7.16
CA ALA A 179 -10.23 -8.09 8.44
C ALA A 179 -10.09 -6.60 8.74
N ALA A 180 -9.92 -5.77 7.70
CA ALA A 180 -9.74 -4.31 7.79
C ALA A 180 -8.74 -3.91 8.90
N THR A 181 -7.60 -4.61 8.95
CA THR A 181 -6.63 -4.54 10.04
C THR A 181 -5.23 -4.29 9.51
N ASP A 182 -4.64 -3.19 9.94
CA ASP A 182 -3.25 -2.86 9.61
C ASP A 182 -2.33 -3.18 10.79
N HIS A 183 -1.11 -3.60 10.49
CA HIS A 183 -0.04 -3.81 11.46
C HIS A 183 1.17 -2.98 11.09
N TYR A 184 1.71 -2.25 12.06
CA TYR A 184 2.95 -1.49 11.91
C TYR A 184 3.95 -1.93 12.96
N THR A 185 5.07 -2.52 12.53
CA THR A 185 6.20 -2.88 13.40
C THR A 185 7.25 -1.77 13.34
N LEU A 186 7.59 -1.23 14.52
CA LEU A 186 8.62 -0.21 14.72
C LEU A 186 10.03 -0.75 14.51
#